data_AF-A0AA88QMT2-F1
#
_entry.id   AF-A0AA88QMT2-F1
#
_cell.length_a   1.000
_cell.length_b   1.000
_cell.length_c   1.000
_cell.angle_alpha   90.00
_cell.angle_beta   90.00
_cell.angle_gamma   90.00
#
_symmetry.space_group_name_H-M   'P 1'
#
loop_
_entity.id
_entity.type
_entity.pdbx_description
1 polymer ?
#
loop_
_entity_poly.entity_id
_entity_poly.type
_entity_poly.pdbx_seq_one_letter_code
_entity_poly.pdbx_strand_id
1 'polypeptide(L)'
;MSTAVGEEIQKVISNALPGLLEEKKEQLVQRLLSWGVESTDDLKDVEGAPGVDLSDLLPPIQIRKLLDSFKRETMDPPRLSSATAATWPESFQFPWDQMPSELRSALTNGKRPLPPDRRKMIRIIVDEMRKHEKNPSIAQCRVVAHKIVKEYPKSFSDFGDAEEKNEAGYYSLLKQIKTRVEHINRDNILARRRRIRGAADTPSTTQCRGPAATYGCTQWQPEPPQANSDDVLEEKRLTLENLYQQYGKIGADRGDVCALMKETYYLQRKHINDKQAPPIRDLKTKWPYLFVQKHMYAHFEELTGIDIHKRLNQAMQEYGKFLIDFFKSKPTNDAVKKVLSS
;
A
#
# COMPACT_ATOMS: atom_id res chain seq x y z
N MET A 1 -28.21 39.12 -6.53
CA MET A 1 -27.95 38.02 -5.58
C MET A 1 -26.55 37.41 -5.70
N SER A 2 -25.73 37.79 -6.70
CA SER A 2 -24.42 37.14 -6.97
C SER A 2 -23.22 37.61 -6.12
N THR A 3 -23.29 38.77 -5.45
CA THR A 3 -22.12 39.36 -4.77
C THR A 3 -21.86 38.75 -3.39
N ALA A 4 -22.91 38.53 -2.59
CA ALA A 4 -22.78 37.95 -1.26
C ALA A 4 -22.27 36.49 -1.28
N VAL A 5 -22.78 35.68 -2.21
CA VAL A 5 -22.31 34.30 -2.43
C VAL A 5 -20.84 34.29 -2.90
N GLY A 6 -20.48 35.22 -3.78
CA GLY A 6 -19.10 35.37 -4.25
C GLY A 6 -18.12 35.68 -3.11
N GLU A 7 -18.50 36.56 -2.18
CA GLU A 7 -17.69 36.91 -0.99
C GLU A 7 -17.53 35.72 -0.04
N GLU A 8 -18.60 34.93 0.16
CA GLU A 8 -18.55 33.71 0.97
C GLU A 8 -17.60 32.67 0.36
N ILE A 9 -17.72 32.38 -0.95
CA ILE A 9 -16.83 31.47 -1.66
C ILE A 9 -15.38 31.98 -1.67
N GLN A 10 -15.16 33.29 -1.84
CA GLN A 10 -13.83 33.89 -1.79
C GLN A 10 -13.15 33.71 -0.43
N LYS A 11 -13.94 33.74 0.65
CA LYS A 11 -13.46 33.45 2.01
C LYS A 11 -13.03 32.00 2.16
N VAL A 12 -13.79 31.05 1.60
CA VAL A 12 -13.43 29.62 1.57
C VAL A 12 -12.11 29.42 0.83
N ILE A 13 -11.97 30.01 -0.36
CA ILE A 13 -10.75 29.92 -1.17
C ILE A 13 -9.55 30.52 -0.42
N SER A 14 -9.74 31.65 0.27
CA SER A 14 -8.69 32.29 1.07
C SER A 14 -8.27 31.45 2.28
N ASN A 15 -9.19 30.75 2.92
CA ASN A 15 -8.88 29.81 4.00
C ASN A 15 -8.12 28.59 3.47
N ALA A 16 -8.52 28.08 2.31
CA ALA A 16 -7.89 26.91 1.70
C ALA A 16 -6.48 27.18 1.15
N LEU A 17 -6.30 28.36 0.54
CA LEU A 17 -5.08 28.79 -0.14
C LEU A 17 -4.71 30.22 0.28
N PRO A 18 -4.19 30.42 1.51
CA PRO A 18 -3.93 31.75 2.05
C PRO A 18 -2.85 32.54 1.30
N GLY A 19 -1.97 31.86 0.54
CA GLY A 19 -0.90 32.48 -0.24
C GLY A 19 -1.24 32.73 -1.71
N LEU A 20 -2.50 32.60 -2.13
CA LEU A 20 -2.92 32.82 -3.52
C LEU A 20 -3.13 34.32 -3.79
N LEU A 21 -2.71 34.80 -4.98
CA LEU A 21 -2.93 36.19 -5.41
C LEU A 21 -4.44 36.50 -5.52
N GLU A 22 -4.86 37.70 -5.10
CA GLU A 22 -6.27 38.10 -5.11
C GLU A 22 -6.91 38.02 -6.50
N GLU A 23 -6.18 38.42 -7.55
CA GLU A 23 -6.65 38.30 -8.94
C GLU A 23 -6.97 36.84 -9.33
N LYS A 24 -6.19 35.88 -8.83
CA LYS A 24 -6.45 34.45 -9.07
C LYS A 24 -7.62 33.94 -8.23
N LYS A 25 -7.86 34.49 -7.04
CA LYS A 25 -9.02 34.15 -6.21
C LYS A 25 -10.30 34.62 -6.89
N GLU A 26 -10.32 35.83 -7.43
CA GLU A 26 -11.45 36.37 -8.18
C GLU A 26 -11.76 35.52 -9.42
N GLN A 27 -10.74 35.11 -10.18
CA GLN A 27 -10.92 34.22 -11.33
C GLN A 27 -11.50 32.86 -10.93
N LEU A 28 -11.10 32.31 -9.79
CA LEU A 28 -11.65 31.07 -9.26
C LEU A 28 -13.11 31.23 -8.82
N VAL A 29 -13.46 32.33 -8.14
CA VAL A 29 -14.86 32.61 -7.76
C VAL A 29 -15.73 32.71 -9.01
N GLN A 30 -15.30 33.45 -10.03
CA GLN A 30 -16.04 33.57 -11.29
C GLN A 30 -16.22 32.23 -11.99
N ARG A 31 -15.19 31.37 -11.98
CA ARG A 31 -15.26 30.03 -12.57
C ARG A 31 -16.21 29.11 -11.81
N LEU A 32 -16.24 29.20 -10.47
CA LEU A 32 -17.16 28.41 -9.64
C LEU A 32 -18.62 28.87 -9.86
N LEU A 33 -18.87 30.18 -9.92
CA LEU A 33 -20.18 30.72 -10.24
C LEU A 33 -20.63 30.32 -11.66
N SER A 34 -19.73 30.30 -12.65
CA SER A 34 -20.06 29.87 -14.01
C SER A 34 -20.35 28.37 -14.12
N TRP A 35 -19.88 27.57 -13.17
CA TRP A 35 -20.25 26.15 -13.01
C TRP A 35 -21.57 25.95 -12.25
N GLY A 36 -22.24 27.03 -11.85
CA GLY A 36 -23.54 26.98 -11.18
C GLY A 36 -23.46 26.77 -9.66
N VAL A 37 -22.32 27.08 -9.04
CA VAL A 37 -22.21 27.12 -7.56
C VAL A 37 -23.02 28.33 -7.07
N GLU A 38 -24.12 28.09 -6.38
CA GLU A 38 -25.00 29.14 -5.84
C GLU A 38 -24.85 29.32 -4.33
N SER A 39 -24.17 28.39 -3.65
CA SER A 39 -23.91 28.41 -2.22
C SER A 39 -22.59 27.71 -1.86
N THR A 40 -22.08 27.93 -0.64
CA THR A 40 -20.91 27.21 -0.13
C THR A 40 -21.14 25.71 0.01
N ASP A 41 -22.40 25.26 0.13
CA ASP A 41 -22.74 23.85 0.23
C ASP A 41 -22.56 23.09 -1.09
N ASP A 42 -22.64 23.79 -2.23
CA ASP A 42 -22.48 23.21 -3.57
C ASP A 42 -21.00 22.92 -3.88
N LEU A 43 -20.07 23.52 -3.14
CA LEU A 43 -18.63 23.35 -3.33
C LEU A 43 -18.17 21.90 -3.17
N LYS A 44 -18.89 21.07 -2.41
CA LYS A 44 -18.60 19.64 -2.22
C LYS A 44 -18.82 18.81 -3.50
N ASP A 45 -19.71 19.29 -4.38
CA ASP A 45 -20.16 18.60 -5.58
C ASP A 45 -19.40 19.05 -6.84
N VAL A 46 -18.44 19.98 -6.67
CA VAL A 46 -17.54 20.44 -7.74
C VAL A 46 -16.63 19.30 -8.23
N GLU A 47 -16.32 18.30 -7.40
CA GLU A 47 -15.50 17.16 -7.81
C GLU A 47 -16.36 16.07 -8.48
N GLY A 48 -16.22 15.90 -9.81
CA GLY A 48 -16.83 14.81 -10.56
C GLY A 48 -17.72 15.23 -11.74
N ALA A 49 -17.98 16.53 -11.92
CA ALA A 49 -18.68 17.01 -13.11
C ALA A 49 -17.73 17.02 -14.33
N PRO A 50 -18.17 16.54 -15.51
CA PRO A 50 -17.37 16.58 -16.74
C PRO A 50 -17.11 18.04 -17.15
N GLY A 51 -15.84 18.41 -17.33
CA GLY A 51 -15.43 19.78 -17.69
C GLY A 51 -14.89 20.63 -16.55
N VAL A 52 -14.80 20.09 -15.33
CA VAL A 52 -14.15 20.75 -14.19
C VAL A 52 -12.63 20.62 -14.32
N ASP A 53 -12.00 21.59 -14.97
CA ASP A 53 -10.54 21.74 -15.02
C ASP A 53 -10.14 23.10 -14.44
N LEU A 54 -9.25 23.06 -13.44
CA LEU A 54 -8.64 24.22 -12.79
C LEU A 54 -7.13 24.28 -13.04
N SER A 55 -6.60 23.40 -13.91
CA SER A 55 -5.16 23.27 -14.20
C SER A 55 -4.58 24.52 -14.88
N ASP A 56 -5.43 25.33 -15.51
CA ASP A 56 -5.11 26.63 -16.09
C ASP A 56 -4.91 27.72 -15.01
N LEU A 57 -5.58 27.60 -13.87
CA LEU A 57 -5.57 28.60 -12.79
C LEU A 57 -4.64 28.22 -11.63
N LEU A 58 -4.53 26.94 -11.32
CA LEU A 58 -3.85 26.41 -10.14
C LEU A 58 -2.97 25.19 -10.47
N PRO A 59 -1.78 25.06 -9.87
CA PRO A 59 -1.01 23.82 -9.90
C PRO A 59 -1.79 22.63 -9.28
N PRO A 60 -1.52 21.39 -9.70
CA PRO A 60 -2.26 20.19 -9.27
C PRO A 60 -2.36 20.00 -7.75
N ILE A 61 -1.35 20.43 -6.99
CA ILE A 61 -1.34 20.32 -5.52
C ILE A 61 -2.29 21.34 -4.87
N GLN A 62 -2.39 22.54 -5.44
CA GLN A 62 -3.29 23.58 -4.95
C GLN A 62 -4.75 23.22 -5.24
N ILE A 63 -5.02 22.64 -6.42
CA ILE A 63 -6.35 22.10 -6.78
C ILE A 63 -6.80 21.07 -5.74
N ARG A 64 -5.93 20.09 -5.41
CA ARG A 64 -6.27 19.06 -4.41
C ARG A 64 -6.56 19.65 -3.04
N LYS A 65 -5.74 20.60 -2.56
CA LYS A 65 -5.95 21.28 -1.28
C LYS A 65 -7.28 22.04 -1.25
N LEU A 66 -7.63 22.68 -2.36
CA LEU A 66 -8.87 23.43 -2.51
C LEU A 66 -10.09 22.50 -2.44
N LEU A 67 -10.11 21.43 -3.24
CA LEU A 67 -11.22 20.46 -3.22
C LEU A 67 -11.37 19.75 -1.86
N ASP A 68 -10.25 19.42 -1.20
CA ASP A 68 -10.27 18.84 0.14
C ASP A 68 -10.79 19.80 1.23
N SER A 69 -10.73 21.12 0.98
CA SER A 69 -11.28 22.13 1.88
C SER A 69 -12.80 22.28 1.72
N PHE A 70 -13.30 22.22 0.48
CA PHE A 70 -14.72 22.29 0.17
C PHE A 70 -15.51 21.15 0.80
N LYS A 71 -14.91 19.95 0.86
CA LYS A 71 -15.51 18.79 1.54
C LYS A 71 -15.58 18.94 3.07
N ARG A 72 -14.76 19.82 3.65
CA ARG A 72 -14.66 19.98 5.11
C ARG A 72 -15.60 21.04 5.68
N GLU A 73 -16.02 22.04 4.90
CA GLU A 73 -16.87 23.14 5.40
C GLU A 73 -18.37 22.81 5.50
N THR A 74 -18.85 21.73 4.89
CA THR A 74 -20.28 21.29 4.96
C THR A 74 -20.68 20.63 6.29
N MET A 75 -19.85 20.75 7.32
CA MET A 75 -20.08 20.17 8.65
C MET A 75 -19.86 21.24 9.71
N ASP A 76 -20.86 22.05 10.08
CA ASP A 76 -20.83 22.86 11.32
C ASP A 76 -22.18 23.53 11.67
N PRO A 77 -22.49 24.02 12.92
CA PRO A 77 -21.70 24.09 14.19
C PRO A 77 -22.58 23.89 15.51
N PRO A 78 -22.17 24.19 16.80
CA PRO A 78 -21.68 25.49 17.30
C PRO A 78 -20.48 25.48 18.29
N ARG A 79 -19.67 26.54 18.15
CA ARG A 79 -19.11 27.46 19.18
C ARG A 79 -18.38 26.92 20.44
N LEU A 80 -17.23 27.58 20.68
CA LEU A 80 -16.51 27.74 21.94
C LEU A 80 -17.40 27.73 23.20
N SER A 81 -17.30 26.69 24.03
CA SER A 81 -17.08 26.74 25.49
C SER A 81 -17.31 25.38 26.18
N SER A 82 -16.28 24.93 26.90
CA SER A 82 -16.29 23.96 28.02
C SER A 82 -16.45 22.45 27.74
N ALA A 83 -15.50 21.70 28.32
CA ALA A 83 -15.42 20.25 28.47
C ALA A 83 -15.30 19.42 27.17
N THR A 84 -14.06 19.09 26.80
CA THR A 84 -13.78 17.93 25.95
C THR A 84 -14.44 16.69 26.55
N ALA A 85 -15.53 16.22 25.97
CA ALA A 85 -16.03 14.88 26.24
C ALA A 85 -14.91 13.92 25.82
N ALA A 86 -14.24 13.32 26.82
CA ALA A 86 -13.13 12.43 26.60
C ALA A 86 -13.57 11.33 25.63
N THR A 87 -12.83 11.17 24.53
CA THR A 87 -13.09 10.09 23.58
C THR A 87 -12.90 8.74 24.29
N TRP A 88 -13.56 7.66 23.85
CA TRP A 88 -13.45 6.36 24.54
C TRP A 88 -12.01 5.89 24.81
N PRO A 89 -10.98 6.15 23.97
CA PRO A 89 -9.61 5.78 24.29
C PRO A 89 -9.05 6.57 25.49
N GLU A 90 -9.49 7.82 25.68
CA GLU A 90 -9.10 8.70 26.79
C GLU A 90 -9.81 8.34 28.10
N SER A 91 -11.02 7.78 28.03
CA SER A 91 -11.74 7.25 29.21
C SER A 91 -11.54 5.74 29.42
N PHE A 92 -10.80 5.05 28.53
CA PHE A 92 -10.58 3.60 28.58
C PHE A 92 -9.94 3.16 29.90
N GLN A 93 -10.57 2.18 30.55
CA GLN A 93 -10.14 1.56 31.79
C GLN A 93 -9.57 0.18 31.50
N PHE A 94 -8.44 -0.15 32.13
CA PHE A 94 -7.78 -1.44 31.93
C PHE A 94 -8.32 -2.47 32.93
N PRO A 95 -8.73 -3.67 32.48
CA PRO A 95 -9.16 -4.75 33.36
C PRO A 95 -7.95 -5.46 33.99
N TRP A 96 -7.18 -4.75 34.81
CA TRP A 96 -5.97 -5.29 35.45
C TRP A 96 -6.27 -6.47 36.38
N ASP A 97 -7.49 -6.52 36.93
CA ASP A 97 -8.06 -7.60 37.73
C ASP A 97 -8.23 -8.92 36.95
N GLN A 98 -8.42 -8.87 35.64
CA GLN A 98 -8.56 -10.05 34.78
C GLN A 98 -7.22 -10.59 34.26
N MET A 99 -6.11 -9.90 34.53
CA MET A 99 -4.79 -10.30 34.05
C MET A 99 -4.24 -11.53 34.78
N PRO A 100 -3.31 -12.30 34.16
CA PRO A 100 -2.61 -13.39 34.86
C PRO A 100 -1.88 -12.90 36.12
N SER A 101 -1.86 -13.73 37.16
CA SER A 101 -1.15 -13.46 38.42
C SER A 101 0.33 -13.16 38.20
N GLU A 102 0.95 -13.89 37.27
CA GLU A 102 2.36 -13.77 36.92
C GLU A 102 2.65 -12.41 36.27
N LEU A 103 1.72 -11.92 35.44
CA LEU A 103 1.81 -10.58 34.86
C LEU A 103 1.73 -9.52 35.94
N ARG A 104 0.71 -9.57 36.81
CA ARG A 104 0.54 -8.60 37.89
C ARG A 104 1.74 -8.58 38.83
N SER A 105 2.28 -9.75 39.20
CA SER A 105 3.49 -9.86 40.01
C SER A 105 4.70 -9.21 39.30
N ALA A 106 4.87 -9.43 38.00
CA ALA A 106 5.93 -8.77 37.24
C ALA A 106 5.77 -7.23 37.24
N LEU A 107 4.54 -6.73 37.09
CA LEU A 107 4.25 -5.28 37.13
C LEU A 107 4.55 -4.67 38.49
N THR A 108 4.10 -5.29 39.59
CA THR A 108 4.38 -4.83 40.96
C THR A 108 5.88 -4.78 41.25
N ASN A 109 6.64 -5.73 40.71
CA ASN A 109 8.09 -5.78 40.85
C ASN A 109 8.84 -4.89 39.84
N GLY A 110 8.13 -4.14 38.98
CA GLY A 110 8.73 -3.30 37.94
C GLY A 110 9.54 -4.09 36.90
N LYS A 111 9.26 -5.39 36.74
CA LYS A 111 9.95 -6.28 35.80
C LYS A 111 9.19 -6.38 34.49
N ARG A 112 9.92 -6.70 33.41
CA ARG A 112 9.32 -6.95 32.10
C ARG A 112 8.52 -8.27 32.14
N PRO A 113 7.22 -8.27 31.77
CA PRO A 113 6.43 -9.49 31.75
C PRO A 113 6.98 -10.52 30.74
N LEU A 114 6.84 -11.79 31.07
CA LEU A 114 7.21 -12.89 30.17
C LEU A 114 6.40 -12.81 28.86
N PRO A 115 6.98 -13.23 27.72
CA PRO A 115 6.29 -13.23 26.43
C PRO A 115 4.88 -13.87 26.41
N PRO A 116 4.62 -15.04 27.03
CA PRO A 116 3.27 -15.61 27.08
C PRO A 116 2.26 -14.72 27.80
N ASP A 117 2.65 -14.12 28.93
CA ASP A 117 1.75 -13.30 29.75
C ASP A 117 1.47 -11.96 29.08
N ARG A 118 2.49 -11.35 28.48
CA ARG A 118 2.31 -10.16 27.64
C ARG A 118 1.31 -10.39 26.51
N ARG A 119 1.38 -11.54 25.83
CA ARG A 119 0.41 -11.90 24.77
C ARG A 119 -1.01 -12.09 25.32
N LYS A 120 -1.17 -12.72 26.49
CA LYS A 120 -2.48 -12.86 27.14
C LYS A 120 -3.08 -11.50 27.50
N MET A 121 -2.29 -10.60 28.09
CA MET A 121 -2.69 -9.23 28.37
C MET A 121 -3.18 -8.49 27.12
N ILE A 122 -2.44 -8.58 26.01
CA ILE A 122 -2.85 -7.95 24.75
C ILE A 122 -4.19 -8.47 24.24
N ARG A 123 -4.47 -9.77 24.41
CA ARG A 123 -5.77 -10.35 24.03
C ARG A 123 -6.89 -9.73 24.85
N ILE A 124 -6.75 -9.72 26.18
CA ILE A 124 -7.74 -9.15 27.11
C ILE A 124 -7.99 -7.67 26.79
N ILE A 125 -6.93 -6.87 26.65
CA ILE A 125 -7.04 -5.44 26.33
C ILE A 125 -7.75 -5.22 25.00
N VAL A 126 -7.40 -5.96 23.95
CA VAL A 126 -8.05 -5.81 22.64
C VAL A 126 -9.50 -6.26 22.69
N ASP A 127 -9.84 -7.30 23.44
CA ASP A 127 -11.21 -7.77 23.59
C ASP A 127 -12.07 -6.70 24.31
N GLU A 128 -11.54 -6.02 25.33
CA GLU A 128 -12.19 -4.86 25.95
C GLU A 128 -12.30 -3.65 25.01
N MET A 129 -11.24 -3.28 24.30
CA MET A 129 -11.28 -2.18 23.32
C MET A 129 -12.39 -2.41 22.28
N ARG A 130 -12.62 -3.67 21.89
CA ARG A 130 -13.64 -4.06 20.91
C ARG A 130 -15.08 -4.03 21.42
N LYS A 131 -15.29 -3.78 22.71
CA LYS A 131 -16.61 -3.43 23.26
C LYS A 131 -17.00 -2.01 22.90
N HIS A 132 -16.02 -1.10 22.81
CA HIS A 132 -16.23 0.28 22.36
C HIS A 132 -16.21 0.41 20.84
N GLU A 133 -15.24 -0.23 20.18
CA GLU A 133 -15.10 -0.13 18.72
C GLU A 133 -14.58 -1.42 18.10
N LYS A 134 -15.34 -2.02 17.17
CA LYS A 134 -14.99 -3.33 16.58
C LYS A 134 -13.66 -3.34 15.82
N ASN A 135 -13.26 -2.21 15.24
CA ASN A 135 -11.97 -2.06 14.56
C ASN A 135 -11.26 -0.74 14.94
N PRO A 136 -10.62 -0.68 16.13
CA PRO A 136 -9.91 0.52 16.57
C PRO A 136 -8.82 0.95 15.58
N SER A 137 -8.75 2.26 15.35
CA SER A 137 -7.74 2.89 14.50
C SER A 137 -6.36 2.82 15.16
N ILE A 138 -5.31 3.04 14.36
CA ILE A 138 -3.95 3.12 14.91
C ILE A 138 -3.80 4.27 15.92
N ALA A 139 -4.53 5.38 15.74
CA ALA A 139 -4.51 6.51 16.66
C ALA A 139 -5.15 6.15 18.00
N GLN A 140 -6.27 5.41 17.99
CA GLN A 140 -6.92 4.95 19.21
C GLN A 140 -6.08 3.89 19.93
N CYS A 141 -5.50 2.93 19.19
CA CYS A 141 -4.54 1.98 19.75
C CYS A 141 -3.33 2.69 20.37
N ARG A 142 -2.87 3.81 19.80
CA ARG A 142 -1.75 4.60 20.30
C ARG A 142 -2.06 5.20 21.66
N VAL A 143 -3.25 5.79 21.85
CA VAL A 143 -3.67 6.35 23.15
C VAL A 143 -3.65 5.28 24.23
N VAL A 144 -4.20 4.10 23.93
CA VAL A 144 -4.23 2.97 24.87
C VAL A 144 -2.81 2.47 25.19
N ALA A 145 -1.95 2.29 24.18
CA ALA A 145 -0.58 1.86 24.39
C ALA A 145 0.24 2.87 25.22
N HIS A 146 0.05 4.17 24.94
CA HIS A 146 0.71 5.25 25.67
C HIS A 146 0.30 5.24 27.15
N LYS A 147 -0.98 5.06 27.47
CA LYS A 147 -1.45 4.95 28.86
C LYS A 147 -0.80 3.79 29.62
N ILE A 148 -0.71 2.62 29.01
CA ILE A 148 -0.09 1.44 29.64
C ILE A 148 1.38 1.71 29.96
N VAL A 149 2.14 2.30 29.03
CA VAL A 149 3.56 2.61 29.25
C VAL A 149 3.72 3.74 30.27
N LYS A 150 2.79 4.69 30.31
CA LYS A 150 2.77 5.75 31.34
C LYS A 150 2.54 5.17 32.74
N GLU A 151 1.67 4.17 32.87
CA GLU A 151 1.37 3.51 34.15
C GLU A 151 2.49 2.55 34.60
N TYR A 152 3.07 1.80 33.66
CA TYR A 152 4.13 0.81 33.94
C TYR A 152 5.35 0.97 33.00
N PRO A 153 6.12 2.06 33.15
CA PRO A 153 7.21 2.38 32.23
C PRO A 153 8.31 1.30 32.24
N LYS A 154 8.73 0.84 33.42
CA LYS A 154 9.79 -0.20 33.54
C LYS A 154 9.40 -1.56 32.94
N SER A 155 8.10 -1.86 32.91
CA SER A 155 7.61 -3.14 32.40
C SER A 155 7.34 -3.14 30.89
N PHE A 156 7.00 -2.00 30.30
CA PHE A 156 6.54 -1.94 28.91
C PHE A 156 7.27 -0.96 27.99
N SER A 157 8.07 -0.03 28.52
CA SER A 157 8.86 0.87 27.68
C SER A 157 9.80 0.09 26.76
N ASP A 158 9.92 0.60 25.53
CA ASP A 158 10.89 0.12 24.55
C ASP A 158 12.32 0.55 24.90
N PHE A 159 12.46 1.66 25.64
CA PHE A 159 13.73 2.15 26.15
C PHE A 159 14.08 1.44 27.46
N GLY A 160 15.34 1.03 27.61
CA GLY A 160 15.87 0.50 28.87
C GLY A 160 16.08 1.62 29.90
N ASP A 161 16.47 1.25 31.12
CA ASP A 161 16.65 2.15 32.28
C ASP A 161 17.66 3.32 32.08
N ALA A 162 18.33 3.42 30.91
CA ALA A 162 19.49 4.27 30.69
C ALA A 162 19.31 5.40 29.64
N GLU A 163 18.14 5.58 29.04
CA GLU A 163 17.93 6.70 28.10
C GLU A 163 16.72 7.55 28.47
N GLU A 164 16.99 8.68 29.11
CA GLU A 164 16.07 9.81 29.24
C GLU A 164 15.99 10.52 27.89
N LYS A 165 15.32 9.89 26.92
CA LYS A 165 14.92 10.53 25.67
C LYS A 165 13.42 10.75 25.73
N ASN A 166 12.98 11.98 25.42
CA ASN A 166 11.58 12.42 25.31
C ASN A 166 10.73 11.64 24.27
N GLU A 167 11.21 10.51 23.77
CA GLU A 167 10.47 9.65 22.86
C GLU A 167 9.58 8.68 23.63
N ALA A 168 8.37 8.49 23.12
CA ALA A 168 7.39 7.69 23.80
C ALA A 168 7.60 6.20 23.46
N GLY A 169 8.16 5.42 24.41
CA GLY A 169 8.55 4.02 24.24
C GLY A 169 7.42 3.00 24.13
N TYR A 170 6.32 3.32 23.44
CA TYR A 170 5.14 2.46 23.31
C TYR A 170 5.03 1.73 21.97
N TYR A 171 6.01 1.84 21.08
CA TYR A 171 5.91 1.37 19.70
C TYR A 171 5.74 -0.14 19.59
N SER A 172 6.50 -0.93 20.37
CA SER A 172 6.36 -2.39 20.35
C SER A 172 4.99 -2.85 20.85
N LEU A 173 4.46 -2.17 21.87
CA LEU A 173 3.16 -2.46 22.44
C LEU A 173 2.03 -2.07 21.49
N LEU A 174 2.12 -0.88 20.89
CA LEU A 174 1.19 -0.40 19.86
C LEU A 174 1.12 -1.39 18.69
N LYS A 175 2.27 -1.85 18.18
CA LYS A 175 2.34 -2.82 17.08
C LYS A 175 1.62 -4.11 17.47
N GLN A 176 1.87 -4.64 18.66
CA GLN A 176 1.24 -5.88 19.12
C GLN A 176 -0.27 -5.75 19.30
N ILE A 177 -0.76 -4.64 19.88
CA ILE A 177 -2.18 -4.33 19.99
C ILE A 177 -2.82 -4.26 18.60
N LYS A 178 -2.21 -3.52 17.66
CA LYS A 178 -2.78 -3.33 16.32
C LYS A 178 -2.80 -4.62 15.51
N THR A 179 -1.72 -5.40 15.55
CA THR A 179 -1.67 -6.73 14.92
C THR A 179 -2.76 -7.65 15.47
N ARG A 180 -3.01 -7.63 16.79
CA ARG A 180 -4.08 -8.44 17.37
C ARG A 180 -5.47 -8.00 16.89
N VAL A 181 -5.74 -6.69 16.82
CA VAL A 181 -6.99 -6.15 16.23
C VAL A 181 -7.18 -6.65 14.79
N GLU A 182 -6.13 -6.59 13.98
CA GLU A 182 -6.17 -7.04 12.58
C GLU A 182 -6.39 -8.55 12.45
N HIS A 183 -5.74 -9.35 13.29
CA HIS A 183 -5.93 -10.80 13.31
C HIS A 183 -7.37 -11.20 13.64
N ILE A 184 -8.03 -10.53 14.60
CA ILE A 184 -9.44 -10.80 14.92
C ILE A 184 -10.37 -10.36 13.78
N ASN A 185 -10.03 -9.28 13.09
CA ASN A 185 -10.85 -8.72 12.03
C ASN A 185 -10.55 -9.32 10.64
N ARG A 186 -9.71 -10.36 10.55
CA ARG A 186 -9.28 -10.96 9.27
C ARG A 186 -10.47 -11.42 8.42
N ASP A 187 -11.46 -12.04 9.06
CA ASP A 187 -12.63 -12.64 8.40
C ASP A 187 -13.88 -11.74 8.48
N ASN A 188 -13.79 -10.58 9.14
CA ASN A 188 -14.91 -9.65 9.27
C ASN A 188 -14.82 -8.56 8.18
N ILE A 189 -15.49 -8.81 7.05
CA ILE A 189 -15.53 -7.89 5.90
C ILE A 189 -16.16 -6.54 6.28
N LEU A 190 -17.17 -6.53 7.16
CA LEU A 190 -17.88 -5.32 7.61
C LEU A 190 -17.03 -4.44 8.53
N ALA A 191 -16.16 -5.05 9.35
CA ALA A 191 -15.27 -4.33 10.25
C ALA A 191 -14.04 -3.74 9.53
N ARG A 192 -13.82 -4.05 8.24
CA ARG A 192 -12.62 -3.62 7.50
C ARG A 192 -12.74 -2.15 7.12
N ARG A 193 -11.94 -1.27 7.74
CA ARG A 193 -11.84 0.15 7.34
C ARG A 193 -11.39 0.36 5.89
N ARG A 194 -10.73 -0.62 5.29
CA ARG A 194 -10.31 -0.61 3.89
C ARG A 194 -11.44 -1.20 3.04
N ARG A 195 -12.24 -0.37 2.35
CA ARG A 195 -13.19 -0.84 1.33
C ARG A 195 -12.45 -1.73 0.33
N ILE A 196 -13.02 -2.90 0.01
CA ILE A 196 -12.64 -3.62 -1.20
C ILE A 196 -13.15 -2.73 -2.35
N ARG A 197 -12.24 -2.11 -3.11
CA ARG A 197 -12.62 -1.46 -4.37
C ARG A 197 -13.12 -2.56 -5.31
N GLY A 198 -14.41 -2.53 -5.62
CA GLY A 198 -15.07 -3.53 -6.46
C GLY A 198 -16.60 -3.51 -6.44
N ALA A 199 -17.24 -2.75 -5.53
CA ALA A 199 -18.70 -2.65 -5.46
C ALA A 199 -19.25 -1.34 -6.04
N ALA A 200 -18.67 -0.87 -7.14
CA ALA A 200 -19.29 0.18 -7.96
C ALA A 200 -19.35 -0.36 -9.39
N ASP A 201 -20.57 -0.61 -9.85
CA ASP A 201 -20.90 -0.97 -11.21
C ASP A 201 -20.46 0.16 -12.14
N THR A 202 -19.38 -0.08 -12.88
CA THR A 202 -19.04 0.72 -14.07
C THR A 202 -18.44 -0.22 -15.10
N PRO A 203 -19.05 -0.34 -16.29
CA PRO A 203 -18.57 -1.24 -17.31
C PRO A 203 -17.34 -0.66 -18.01
N SER A 204 -16.45 -1.56 -18.44
CA SER A 204 -15.32 -1.32 -19.35
C SER A 204 -14.35 -0.19 -18.97
N THR A 205 -13.36 -0.50 -18.13
CA THR A 205 -11.94 -0.24 -18.44
C THR A 205 -11.11 -1.15 -17.54
N THR A 206 -10.13 -1.81 -18.14
CA THR A 206 -9.09 -2.67 -17.58
C THR A 206 -8.85 -2.48 -16.08
N GLN A 207 -9.54 -3.24 -15.22
CA GLN A 207 -9.22 -3.26 -13.78
C GLN A 207 -7.83 -3.89 -13.59
N CYS A 208 -6.76 -3.12 -13.71
CA CYS A 208 -5.41 -3.59 -13.46
C CYS A 208 -5.31 -4.08 -12.00
N ARG A 209 -4.68 -5.25 -11.79
CA ARG A 209 -4.15 -5.61 -10.47
C ARG A 209 -3.32 -4.39 -10.01
N GLY A 210 -3.60 -3.86 -8.81
CA GLY A 210 -3.18 -2.52 -8.40
C GLY A 210 -1.67 -2.25 -8.44
N PRO A 211 -1.21 -1.06 -8.00
CA PRO A 211 0.17 -0.57 -8.17
C PRO A 211 1.31 -1.49 -7.69
N ALA A 212 0.99 -2.47 -6.82
CA ALA A 212 1.93 -3.49 -6.37
C ALA A 212 2.30 -4.50 -7.47
N ALA A 213 1.41 -4.77 -8.43
CA ALA A 213 1.65 -5.72 -9.52
C ALA A 213 2.64 -5.19 -10.56
N THR A 214 2.76 -3.87 -10.66
CA THR A 214 3.64 -3.18 -11.62
C THR A 214 4.95 -2.69 -11.01
N TYR A 215 5.10 -2.83 -9.68
CA TYR A 215 6.26 -2.28 -8.97
C TYR A 215 7.55 -2.93 -9.45
N GLY A 216 8.53 -2.11 -9.86
CA GLY A 216 9.81 -2.55 -10.40
C GLY A 216 9.76 -3.06 -11.85
N CYS A 217 8.60 -3.03 -12.52
CA CYS A 217 8.46 -3.39 -13.92
C CYS A 217 8.37 -2.13 -14.80
N THR A 218 9.32 -1.94 -15.70
CA THR A 218 9.37 -0.84 -16.68
C THR A 218 8.43 -1.10 -17.87
N GLN A 219 8.28 -2.37 -18.29
CA GLN A 219 7.46 -2.78 -19.44
C GLN A 219 6.37 -3.79 -19.02
N TRP A 220 5.60 -3.49 -17.96
CA TRP A 220 4.60 -4.42 -17.42
C TRP A 220 3.53 -4.85 -18.44
N GLN A 221 3.02 -3.89 -19.19
CA GLN A 221 2.06 -4.05 -20.28
C GLN A 221 2.38 -2.99 -21.35
N PRO A 222 3.23 -3.31 -22.33
CA PRO A 222 3.57 -2.36 -23.39
C PRO A 222 2.36 -2.07 -24.28
N GLU A 223 2.45 -0.98 -25.04
CA GLU A 223 1.50 -0.64 -26.10
C GLU A 223 1.71 -1.52 -27.34
N PRO A 224 0.66 -1.77 -28.15
CA PRO A 224 0.80 -2.53 -29.37
C PRO A 224 1.75 -1.81 -30.34
N PRO A 225 2.67 -2.52 -31.03
CA PRO A 225 3.61 -1.90 -31.97
C PRO A 225 2.92 -1.12 -33.10
N GLN A 226 1.76 -1.58 -33.56
CA GLN A 226 0.90 -0.89 -34.53
C GLN A 226 -0.57 -1.12 -34.18
N ALA A 227 -1.47 -0.21 -34.56
CA ALA A 227 -2.90 -0.40 -34.38
C ALA A 227 -3.37 -1.67 -35.12
N ASN A 228 -4.08 -2.56 -34.43
CA ASN A 228 -4.55 -3.86 -34.94
C ASN A 228 -3.43 -4.84 -35.34
N SER A 229 -2.24 -4.75 -34.74
CA SER A 229 -1.13 -5.68 -35.01
C SER A 229 -1.32 -7.10 -34.45
N ASP A 230 -2.40 -7.36 -33.71
CA ASP A 230 -2.60 -8.61 -32.98
C ASP A 230 -2.57 -9.84 -33.90
N ASP A 231 -3.22 -9.79 -35.06
CA ASP A 231 -3.26 -10.91 -36.01
C ASP A 231 -1.86 -11.23 -36.56
N VAL A 232 -1.08 -10.20 -36.87
CA VAL A 232 0.31 -10.34 -37.33
C VAL A 232 1.21 -10.91 -36.23
N LEU A 233 1.01 -10.48 -34.98
CA LEU A 233 1.76 -11.00 -33.83
C LEU A 233 1.35 -12.44 -33.50
N GLU A 234 0.10 -12.82 -33.75
CA GLU A 234 -0.38 -14.19 -33.57
C GLU A 234 0.20 -15.14 -34.65
N GLU A 235 0.37 -14.68 -35.89
CA GLU A 235 1.12 -15.43 -36.92
C GLU A 235 2.58 -15.68 -36.52
N LYS A 236 3.24 -14.64 -35.97
CA LYS A 236 4.60 -14.77 -35.42
C LYS A 236 4.64 -15.73 -34.22
N ARG A 237 3.61 -15.74 -33.37
CA ARG A 237 3.48 -16.71 -32.27
C ARG A 237 3.35 -18.14 -32.80
N LEU A 238 2.50 -18.38 -33.80
CA LEU A 238 2.35 -19.70 -34.43
C LEU A 238 3.68 -20.17 -35.04
N THR A 239 4.44 -19.26 -35.62
CA THR A 239 5.79 -19.54 -36.12
C THR A 239 6.74 -20.00 -34.99
N LEU A 240 6.74 -19.32 -33.84
CA LEU A 240 7.49 -19.74 -32.65
C LEU A 240 7.06 -21.12 -32.13
N GLU A 241 5.76 -21.42 -32.14
CA GLU A 241 5.22 -22.71 -31.73
C GLU A 241 5.71 -23.83 -32.67
N ASN A 242 5.64 -23.61 -33.99
CA ASN A 242 6.13 -24.56 -35.00
C ASN A 242 7.65 -24.79 -34.88
N LEU A 243 8.44 -23.73 -34.67
CA LEU A 243 9.88 -23.84 -34.44
C LEU A 243 10.19 -24.67 -33.19
N TYR A 244 9.40 -24.51 -32.13
CA TYR A 244 9.55 -25.33 -30.93
C TYR A 244 9.17 -26.79 -31.17
N GLN A 245 8.15 -27.07 -31.98
CA GLN A 245 7.80 -28.46 -32.35
C GLN A 245 8.92 -29.13 -33.17
N GLN A 246 9.57 -28.39 -34.07
CA GLN A 246 10.63 -28.92 -34.92
C GLN A 246 11.98 -29.08 -34.21
N TYR A 247 12.39 -28.07 -33.43
CA TYR A 247 13.73 -27.99 -32.85
C TYR A 247 13.76 -28.11 -31.33
N GLY A 248 12.60 -28.14 -30.68
CA GLY A 248 12.49 -28.16 -29.24
C GLY A 248 13.21 -26.98 -28.57
N LYS A 249 13.74 -27.25 -27.38
CA LYS A 249 14.51 -26.28 -26.58
C LYS A 249 15.83 -25.85 -27.25
N ILE A 250 16.40 -26.70 -28.10
CA ILE A 250 17.68 -26.41 -28.81
C ILE A 250 17.50 -25.25 -29.79
N GLY A 251 16.28 -25.06 -30.31
CA GLY A 251 15.93 -23.93 -31.18
C GLY A 251 16.04 -22.56 -30.50
N ALA A 252 16.16 -22.47 -29.17
CA ALA A 252 16.25 -21.21 -28.44
C ALA A 252 17.49 -20.37 -28.80
N ASP A 253 18.53 -21.02 -29.35
CA ASP A 253 19.75 -20.33 -29.77
C ASP A 253 19.71 -19.77 -31.19
N ARG A 254 18.64 -20.05 -31.94
CA ARG A 254 18.48 -19.52 -33.28
C ARG A 254 18.19 -18.02 -33.25
N GLY A 255 18.77 -17.30 -34.21
CA GLY A 255 18.59 -15.85 -34.34
C GLY A 255 17.15 -15.45 -34.65
N ASP A 256 16.45 -16.24 -35.46
CA ASP A 256 15.04 -16.04 -35.80
C ASP A 256 14.12 -16.16 -34.57
N VAL A 257 14.33 -17.18 -33.73
CA VAL A 257 13.61 -17.34 -32.45
C VAL A 257 13.87 -16.15 -31.53
N CYS A 258 15.12 -15.69 -31.43
CA CYS A 258 15.46 -14.51 -30.61
C CYS A 258 14.76 -13.23 -31.08
N ALA A 259 14.71 -13.00 -32.40
CA ALA A 259 14.02 -11.86 -32.99
C ALA A 259 12.50 -11.94 -32.76
N LEU A 260 11.89 -13.08 -33.09
CA LEU A 260 10.46 -13.31 -32.91
C LEU A 260 10.01 -13.17 -31.45
N MET A 261 10.81 -13.66 -30.49
CA MET A 261 10.53 -13.51 -29.06
C MET A 261 10.52 -12.04 -28.62
N LYS A 262 11.37 -11.18 -29.21
CA LYS A 262 11.36 -9.73 -28.93
C LYS A 262 10.17 -9.04 -29.58
N GLU A 263 9.91 -9.32 -30.85
CA GLU A 263 8.81 -8.70 -31.60
C GLU A 263 7.43 -9.04 -31.01
N THR A 264 7.28 -10.23 -30.45
CA THR A 264 6.03 -10.69 -29.85
C THR A 264 5.91 -10.39 -28.36
N TYR A 265 6.84 -9.64 -27.77
CA TYR A 265 6.84 -9.34 -26.33
C TYR A 265 5.53 -8.74 -25.84
N TYR A 266 4.94 -7.81 -26.61
CA TYR A 266 3.62 -7.26 -26.34
C TYR A 266 2.55 -8.34 -26.14
N LEU A 267 2.46 -9.27 -27.10
CA LEU A 267 1.44 -10.33 -27.10
C LEU A 267 1.70 -11.34 -25.98
N GLN A 268 2.96 -11.62 -25.66
CA GLN A 268 3.34 -12.43 -24.50
C GLN A 268 2.82 -11.80 -23.20
N ARG A 269 3.06 -10.51 -22.97
CA ARG A 269 2.56 -9.79 -21.78
C ARG A 269 1.04 -9.75 -21.74
N LYS A 270 0.39 -9.51 -22.88
CA LYS A 270 -1.07 -9.56 -23.02
C LYS A 270 -1.64 -10.91 -22.57
N HIS A 271 -1.06 -12.02 -23.02
CA HIS A 271 -1.49 -13.38 -22.62
C HIS A 271 -1.12 -13.72 -21.16
N ILE A 272 0.01 -13.26 -20.63
CA ILE A 272 0.41 -13.47 -19.23
C ILE A 272 -0.49 -12.71 -18.26
N ASN A 273 -0.84 -11.47 -18.63
CA ASN A 273 -1.62 -10.57 -17.79
C ASN A 273 -3.13 -10.76 -17.93
N ASP A 274 -3.58 -11.62 -18.84
CA ASP A 274 -5.00 -11.90 -19.04
C ASP A 274 -5.63 -12.42 -17.74
N LYS A 275 -6.77 -11.82 -17.37
CA LYS A 275 -7.50 -12.17 -16.16
C LYS A 275 -8.23 -13.50 -16.28
N GLN A 276 -8.55 -13.88 -17.51
CA GLN A 276 -9.13 -15.17 -17.86
C GLN A 276 -8.04 -16.14 -18.33
N ALA A 277 -6.76 -15.82 -18.09
CA ALA A 277 -5.65 -16.66 -18.52
C ALA A 277 -5.84 -18.10 -18.03
N PRO A 278 -5.75 -19.09 -18.93
CA PRO A 278 -5.77 -20.48 -18.55
C PRO A 278 -4.56 -20.83 -17.67
N PRO A 279 -4.54 -22.00 -16.99
CA PRO A 279 -3.43 -22.40 -16.13
C PRO A 279 -2.07 -22.29 -16.85
N ILE A 280 -0.99 -22.13 -16.07
CA ILE A 280 0.39 -21.94 -16.59
C ILE A 280 0.81 -22.98 -17.63
N ARG A 281 0.22 -24.18 -17.58
CA ARG A 281 0.40 -25.24 -18.56
C ARG A 281 0.00 -24.80 -19.97
N ASP A 282 -1.13 -24.13 -20.10
CA ASP A 282 -1.68 -23.76 -21.40
C ASP A 282 -0.95 -22.53 -21.96
N LEU A 283 -0.47 -21.64 -21.06
CA LEU A 283 0.49 -20.59 -21.42
C LEU A 283 1.80 -21.19 -21.95
N LYS A 284 2.30 -22.25 -21.34
CA LYS A 284 3.50 -22.97 -21.80
C LYS A 284 3.28 -23.64 -23.16
N THR A 285 2.08 -24.11 -23.45
CA THR A 285 1.74 -24.63 -24.79
C THR A 285 1.82 -23.52 -25.83
N LYS A 286 1.24 -22.34 -25.55
CA LYS A 286 1.24 -21.20 -26.49
C LYS A 286 2.60 -20.50 -26.64
N TRP A 287 3.40 -20.48 -25.58
CA TRP A 287 4.70 -19.80 -25.51
C TRP A 287 5.78 -20.70 -24.91
N PRO A 288 6.16 -21.80 -25.56
CA PRO A 288 7.09 -22.77 -24.98
C PRO A 288 8.49 -22.19 -24.74
N TYR A 289 8.93 -21.27 -25.60
CA TYR A 289 10.22 -20.58 -25.45
C TYR A 289 10.29 -19.66 -24.23
N LEU A 290 9.19 -19.10 -23.73
CA LEU A 290 9.19 -18.34 -22.45
C LEU A 290 9.69 -19.18 -21.26
N PHE A 291 9.54 -20.50 -21.35
CA PHE A 291 9.96 -21.44 -20.31
C PHE A 291 11.36 -22.02 -20.55
N VAL A 292 12.12 -21.44 -21.49
CA VAL A 292 13.54 -21.71 -21.69
C VAL A 292 14.35 -20.61 -21.03
N GLN A 293 15.37 -20.98 -20.26
CA GLN A 293 16.15 -20.08 -19.39
C GLN A 293 16.60 -18.79 -20.09
N LYS A 294 17.15 -18.91 -21.31
CA LYS A 294 17.61 -17.77 -22.11
C LYS A 294 16.53 -16.72 -22.34
N HIS A 295 15.37 -17.14 -22.84
CA HIS A 295 14.28 -16.22 -23.13
C HIS A 295 13.53 -15.78 -21.87
N MET A 296 13.53 -16.59 -20.80
CA MET A 296 13.03 -16.17 -19.50
C MET A 296 13.85 -15.00 -18.94
N TYR A 297 15.18 -15.06 -19.06
CA TYR A 297 16.05 -13.95 -18.66
C TYR A 297 15.86 -12.72 -19.54
N ALA A 298 15.83 -12.89 -20.87
CA ALA A 298 15.56 -11.79 -21.78
C ALA A 298 14.19 -11.13 -21.51
N HIS A 299 13.16 -11.93 -21.24
CA HIS A 299 11.83 -11.44 -20.90
C HIS A 299 11.82 -10.66 -19.58
N PHE A 300 12.55 -11.15 -18.58
CA PHE A 300 12.70 -10.45 -17.29
C PHE A 300 13.46 -9.13 -17.44
N GLU A 301 14.52 -9.12 -18.24
CA GLU A 301 15.29 -7.92 -18.53
C GLU A 301 14.44 -6.88 -19.24
N GLU A 302 13.66 -7.27 -20.26
CA GLU A 302 12.71 -6.37 -20.92
C GLU A 302 11.65 -5.85 -19.94
N LEU A 303 11.16 -6.71 -19.05
CA LEU A 303 10.12 -6.36 -18.06
C LEU A 303 10.60 -5.35 -17.01
N THR A 304 11.86 -5.42 -16.59
CA THR A 304 12.37 -4.71 -15.40
C THR A 304 13.53 -3.75 -15.67
N GLY A 305 14.15 -3.85 -16.85
CA GLY A 305 15.42 -3.19 -17.19
C GLY A 305 16.64 -3.79 -16.50
N ILE A 306 16.51 -4.95 -15.85
CA ILE A 306 17.59 -5.58 -15.07
C ILE A 306 17.97 -6.92 -15.70
N ASP A 307 19.21 -7.05 -16.14
CA ASP A 307 19.82 -8.35 -16.44
C ASP A 307 20.02 -9.13 -15.12
N ILE A 308 19.04 -9.96 -14.79
CA ILE A 308 19.03 -10.73 -13.55
C ILE A 308 20.18 -11.73 -13.47
N HIS A 309 20.60 -12.29 -14.61
CA HIS A 309 21.67 -13.27 -14.63
C HIS A 309 23.00 -12.61 -14.28
N LYS A 310 23.31 -11.47 -14.91
CA LYS A 310 24.49 -10.67 -14.58
C LYS A 310 24.43 -10.13 -13.17
N ARG A 311 23.30 -9.54 -12.75
CA ARG A 311 23.15 -8.90 -11.44
C ARG A 311 23.30 -9.91 -10.29
N LEU A 312 22.72 -11.10 -10.44
CA LEU A 312 22.84 -12.17 -9.45
C LEU A 312 24.28 -12.66 -9.34
N ASN A 313 24.95 -12.91 -10.46
CA ASN A 313 26.35 -13.35 -10.46
C ASN A 313 27.27 -12.31 -9.79
N GLN A 314 27.08 -11.02 -10.09
CA GLN A 314 27.84 -9.94 -9.45
C GLN A 314 27.58 -9.88 -7.93
N ALA A 315 26.31 -9.95 -7.51
CA ALA A 315 25.95 -9.96 -6.09
C ALA A 315 26.55 -11.17 -5.36
N MET A 316 26.56 -12.34 -5.99
CA MET A 316 27.17 -13.54 -5.43
C MET A 316 28.69 -13.41 -5.29
N GLN A 317 29.37 -12.74 -6.22
CA GLN A 317 30.81 -12.47 -6.12
C GLN A 317 31.13 -11.46 -5.01
N GLU A 318 30.33 -10.39 -4.90
CA GLU A 318 30.53 -9.32 -3.94
C GLU A 318 30.19 -9.75 -2.50
N TYR A 319 29.03 -10.38 -2.31
CA TYR A 319 28.50 -10.71 -0.99
C TYR A 319 28.65 -12.17 -0.60
N GLY A 320 28.99 -13.06 -1.53
CA GLY A 320 29.05 -14.51 -1.27
C GLY A 320 30.05 -14.86 -0.18
N LYS A 321 31.22 -14.23 -0.17
CA LYS A 321 32.22 -14.44 0.89
C LYS A 321 31.69 -14.02 2.27
N PHE A 322 31.07 -12.83 2.36
CA PHE A 322 30.48 -12.35 3.61
C PHE A 322 29.36 -13.27 4.12
N LEU A 323 28.52 -13.78 3.22
CA LEU A 323 27.48 -14.76 3.58
C LEU A 323 28.09 -16.04 4.13
N ILE A 324 29.11 -16.59 3.47
CA ILE A 324 29.81 -17.80 3.93
C ILE A 324 30.46 -17.56 5.30
N ASP A 325 31.16 -16.43 5.48
CA ASP A 325 31.83 -16.09 6.73
C ASP A 325 30.81 -15.92 7.88
N PHE A 326 29.67 -15.29 7.60
CA PHE A 326 28.55 -15.18 8.56
C PHE A 326 28.06 -16.56 9.01
N PHE A 327 27.78 -17.47 8.07
CA PHE A 327 27.30 -18.81 8.41
C PHE A 327 28.36 -19.67 9.12
N LYS A 328 29.65 -19.47 8.84
CA LYS A 328 30.75 -20.10 9.58
C LYS A 328 30.89 -19.58 11.01
N SER A 329 30.60 -18.30 11.26
CA SER A 329 30.76 -17.70 12.59
C SER A 329 29.75 -18.19 13.63
N LYS A 330 28.52 -18.53 13.22
CA LYS A 330 27.44 -19.00 14.10
C LYS A 330 26.52 -20.05 13.43
N PRO A 331 27.03 -21.24 13.11
CA PRO A 331 26.23 -22.26 12.46
C PRO A 331 25.23 -22.87 13.46
N THR A 332 23.97 -22.47 13.36
CA THR A 332 22.86 -23.01 14.17
C THR A 332 22.14 -24.16 13.48
N ASN A 333 22.32 -24.34 12.17
CA ASN A 333 21.64 -25.34 11.35
C ASN A 333 22.61 -26.43 10.88
N ASP A 334 22.30 -27.69 11.18
CA ASP A 334 23.17 -28.83 10.89
C ASP A 334 23.31 -29.14 9.39
N ALA A 335 22.30 -28.85 8.58
CA ALA A 335 22.40 -28.97 7.12
C ALA A 335 23.41 -27.96 6.55
N VAL A 336 23.41 -26.74 7.08
CA VAL A 336 24.36 -25.69 6.68
C VAL A 336 25.77 -26.06 7.12
N LYS A 337 25.95 -26.62 8.32
CA LYS A 337 27.26 -27.13 8.78
C LYS A 337 27.83 -28.17 7.81
N LYS A 338 27.01 -29.14 7.41
CA LYS A 338 27.43 -30.23 6.50
C LYS A 338 27.92 -29.70 5.15
N VAL A 339 27.23 -28.70 4.59
CA VAL A 339 27.61 -28.06 3.31
C VAL A 339 28.85 -27.18 3.45
N LEU A 340 29.08 -26.56 4.61
CA LEU A 340 30.28 -25.74 4.83
C LEU A 340 31.53 -26.56 5.20
N SER A 341 31.34 -27.82 5.61
CA SER A 341 32.42 -28.77 5.93
C SER A 341 32.86 -29.66 4.77
N SER A 342 32.05 -29.71 3.70
CA SER A 342 32.38 -30.34 2.41
C SER A 342 33.08 -29.34 1.50
#